data_AF-A0A6N7VZS9-F1
#
_entry.id   AF-A0A6N7VZS9-F1
#
_cell.length_a   1.000
_cell.length_b   1.000
_cell.length_c   1.000
_cell.angle_alpha   90.00
_cell.angle_beta   90.00
_cell.angle_gamma   90.00
#
_symmetry.space_group_name_H-M   'P 1'
#
loop_
_entity.id
_entity.type
_entity.pdbx_description
1 polymer ?
#
loop_
_entity_poly.entity_id
_entity_poly.type
_entity_poly.pdbx_seq_one_letter_code
_entity_poly.pdbx_strand_id
1 'polypeptide(L)'
;MDADTKKRHAVWSYDSFAAYQMLDADGNSLSDKELYYCTYCADEGQCGYIVLAYDGGGLQRISSAETSYPYDLDSNMEAVLAGLEANGIDPASARAARVSLTVGDNIQEAIRITDGEGHECICYFGKEGVSFEESSGG
;
A
#
# COMPACT_ATOMS: atom_id res chain seq x y z
N MET A 1 -26.15 -16.61 -28.21
CA MET A 1 -25.67 -16.80 -26.83
C MET A 1 -24.88 -15.55 -26.50
N ASP A 2 -25.59 -14.56 -25.98
CA ASP A 2 -24.99 -13.32 -25.50
C ASP A 2 -24.08 -13.69 -24.32
N ALA A 3 -22.80 -13.33 -24.44
CA ALA A 3 -21.89 -13.36 -23.31
C ALA A 3 -22.38 -12.29 -22.33
N ASP A 4 -23.30 -12.69 -21.45
CA ASP A 4 -23.66 -11.96 -20.25
C ASP A 4 -22.35 -11.66 -19.53
N THR A 5 -21.87 -10.43 -19.71
CA THR A 5 -20.72 -9.92 -19.00
C THR A 5 -21.22 -9.70 -17.60
N LYS A 6 -21.28 -10.78 -16.82
CA LYS A 6 -21.61 -10.77 -15.39
C LYS A 6 -20.77 -9.65 -14.79
N LYS A 7 -21.41 -8.50 -14.55
CA LYS A 7 -20.73 -7.33 -14.01
C LYS A 7 -20.19 -7.80 -12.67
N ARG A 8 -18.86 -7.94 -12.57
CA ARG A 8 -18.21 -8.27 -11.31
C ARG A 8 -18.63 -7.19 -10.33
N HIS A 9 -19.39 -7.55 -9.30
CA HIS A 9 -19.75 -6.61 -8.25
C HIS A 9 -18.50 -6.39 -7.41
N ALA A 10 -17.76 -5.33 -7.71
CA ALA A 10 -16.66 -4.90 -6.87
C ALA A 10 -17.25 -4.35 -5.57
N VAL A 11 -16.93 -5.01 -4.45
CA VAL A 11 -17.21 -4.53 -3.11
C VAL A 11 -16.00 -3.71 -2.67
N TRP A 12 -16.20 -2.39 -2.55
CA TRP A 12 -15.15 -1.46 -2.13
C TRP A 12 -14.96 -1.53 -0.62
N SER A 13 -13.70 -1.58 -0.17
CA SER A 13 -13.36 -1.39 1.22
C SER A 13 -13.08 0.09 1.46
N TYR A 14 -14.09 0.85 1.90
CA TYR A 14 -13.90 2.29 2.15
C TYR A 14 -12.88 2.55 3.27
N ASP A 15 -12.74 1.62 4.21
CA ASP A 15 -11.76 1.68 5.30
C ASP A 15 -10.31 1.55 4.79
N SER A 16 -10.12 1.08 3.55
CA SER A 16 -8.80 1.01 2.92
C SER A 16 -8.35 2.32 2.26
N PHE A 17 -9.17 3.37 2.30
CA PHE A 17 -8.80 4.66 1.70
C PHE A 17 -7.67 5.32 2.49
N ALA A 18 -6.47 5.35 1.92
CA ALA A 18 -5.28 5.87 2.59
C ALA A 18 -4.26 6.44 1.61
N ALA A 19 -3.25 7.13 2.14
CA ALA A 19 -2.20 7.77 1.37
C ALA A 19 -1.40 6.74 0.55
N TYR A 20 -0.98 7.16 -0.65
CA TYR A 20 -0.13 6.39 -1.56
C TYR A 20 1.11 7.20 -1.95
N GLN A 21 2.25 6.55 -2.18
CA GLN A 21 3.46 7.18 -2.69
C GLN A 21 4.06 6.34 -3.82
N MET A 22 4.54 7.00 -4.87
CA MET A 22 5.36 6.35 -5.89
C MET A 22 6.80 6.71 -5.59
N LEU A 23 7.65 5.72 -5.34
CA LEU A 23 9.04 5.92 -4.92
C LEU A 23 10.02 5.23 -5.88
N ASP A 24 11.21 5.79 -6.03
CA ASP A 24 12.35 5.09 -6.64
C ASP A 24 13.01 4.13 -5.63
N ALA A 25 14.05 3.42 -6.08
CA ALA A 25 14.80 2.48 -5.25
C ALA A 25 15.52 3.15 -4.05
N ASP A 26 15.74 4.46 -4.11
CA ASP A 26 16.38 5.24 -3.05
C ASP A 26 15.34 5.88 -2.11
N GLY A 27 14.05 5.62 -2.31
CA GLY A 27 12.96 6.14 -1.49
C GLY A 27 12.53 7.57 -1.83
N ASN A 28 13.01 8.14 -2.94
CA ASN A 28 12.61 9.47 -3.40
C ASN A 28 11.26 9.43 -4.11
N SER A 29 10.44 10.47 -3.91
CA SER A 29 9.14 10.56 -4.57
C SER A 29 9.27 10.74 -6.08
N LEU A 30 8.56 9.89 -6.82
CA LEU A 30 8.39 9.94 -8.27
C LEU A 30 7.17 10.77 -8.69
N SER A 31 6.37 11.24 -7.73
CA SER A 31 5.22 12.11 -7.99
C SER A 31 5.18 13.29 -7.03
N ASP A 32 4.80 14.45 -7.57
CA ASP A 32 4.50 15.68 -6.85
C ASP A 32 3.01 15.79 -6.47
N LYS A 33 2.18 14.84 -6.91
CA LYS A 33 0.74 14.81 -6.65
C LYS A 33 0.44 14.16 -5.31
N GLU A 34 -0.66 14.61 -4.71
CA GLU A 34 -1.25 13.92 -3.56
C GLU A 34 -1.96 12.66 -4.07
N LEU A 35 -1.44 11.49 -3.69
CA LEU A 35 -1.95 10.20 -4.14
C LEU A 35 -2.63 9.44 -3.00
N TYR A 36 -3.68 8.73 -3.37
CA TYR A 36 -4.49 7.90 -2.50
C TYR A 36 -4.70 6.53 -3.13
N TYR A 37 -4.94 5.51 -2.31
CA TYR A 37 -5.34 4.18 -2.79
C TYR A 37 -6.67 3.76 -2.16
N CYS A 38 -7.38 2.84 -2.82
CA CYS A 38 -8.54 2.15 -2.27
C CYS A 38 -8.65 0.74 -2.84
N THR A 39 -8.91 -0.24 -2.00
CA THR A 39 -9.02 -1.66 -2.36
C THR A 39 -10.46 -2.05 -2.64
N TYR A 40 -10.59 -3.09 -3.46
CA TYR A 40 -11.84 -3.78 -3.72
C TYR A 40 -11.61 -5.28 -3.76
N CYS A 41 -12.67 -6.04 -3.50
CA CYS A 41 -12.74 -7.46 -3.84
C CYS A 41 -14.03 -7.75 -4.60
N ALA A 42 -13.93 -8.58 -5.63
CA ALA A 42 -15.07 -9.07 -6.40
C ALA A 42 -15.57 -10.40 -5.85
N ASP A 43 -16.82 -10.75 -6.13
CA ASP A 43 -17.50 -11.98 -5.66
C ASP A 43 -16.75 -13.30 -5.94
N GLU A 44 -15.84 -13.30 -6.91
CA GLU A 44 -15.03 -14.48 -7.30
C GLU A 44 -13.68 -14.54 -6.58
N GLY A 45 -13.47 -13.70 -5.56
CA GLY A 45 -12.25 -13.65 -4.75
C GLY A 45 -11.12 -12.83 -5.38
N GLN A 46 -11.30 -12.31 -6.59
CA GLN A 46 -10.34 -11.39 -7.22
C GLN A 46 -10.35 -10.06 -6.46
N CYS A 47 -9.22 -9.69 -5.88
CA CYS A 47 -9.06 -8.40 -5.23
C CYS A 47 -8.20 -7.46 -6.08
N GLY A 48 -8.10 -6.22 -5.65
CA GLY A 48 -7.25 -5.24 -6.29
C GLY A 48 -7.33 -3.90 -5.58
N TYR A 49 -6.65 -2.92 -6.16
CA TYR A 49 -6.72 -1.53 -5.73
C TYR A 49 -6.67 -0.58 -6.90
N ILE A 50 -7.15 0.63 -6.66
CA ILE A 50 -6.98 1.77 -7.55
C ILE A 50 -6.08 2.81 -6.88
N VAL A 51 -5.30 3.52 -7.67
CA VAL A 51 -4.56 4.72 -7.24
C VAL A 51 -5.24 5.95 -7.83
N LEU A 52 -5.49 6.92 -6.98
CA LEU A 52 -6.18 8.17 -7.27
C LEU A 52 -5.22 9.32 -7.00
N ALA A 53 -5.20 10.32 -7.87
CA ALA A 53 -4.56 11.61 -7.60
C ALA A 53 -5.63 12.64 -7.22
N TYR A 54 -5.33 13.46 -6.23
CA TYR A 54 -6.11 14.64 -5.88
C TYR A 54 -5.43 15.90 -6.44
N ASP A 55 -6.18 16.74 -7.16
CA ASP A 55 -5.68 17.97 -7.77
C ASP A 55 -6.25 19.26 -7.13
N GLY A 56 -6.91 19.12 -5.98
CA GLY A 56 -7.63 20.22 -5.31
C GLY A 56 -9.07 20.41 -5.82
N GLY A 57 -9.40 19.95 -7.02
CA GLY A 57 -10.73 20.05 -7.63
C GLY A 57 -11.49 18.72 -7.68
N GLY A 58 -10.79 17.59 -7.65
CA GLY A 58 -11.39 16.27 -7.64
C GLY A 58 -10.37 15.13 -7.63
N LEU A 59 -10.89 13.91 -7.68
CA LEU A 59 -10.09 12.69 -7.74
C LEU A 59 -10.00 12.19 -9.19
N GLN A 60 -8.78 11.93 -9.65
CA GLN A 60 -8.49 11.34 -10.94
C GLN A 60 -7.89 9.94 -10.75
N ARG A 61 -8.41 8.93 -11.44
CA ARG A 61 -7.77 7.60 -11.48
C ARG A 61 -6.47 7.65 -12.26
N ILE A 62 -5.36 7.25 -11.61
CA ILE A 62 -4.03 7.18 -12.21
C ILE A 62 -3.68 5.75 -12.62
N SER A 63 -3.94 4.77 -11.75
CA SER A 63 -3.64 3.37 -12.03
C SER A 63 -4.57 2.42 -11.28
N SER A 64 -4.47 1.13 -11.58
CA SER A 64 -5.14 0.05 -10.88
C SER A 64 -4.33 -1.24 -11.04
N ALA A 65 -4.33 -2.09 -10.02
CA ALA A 65 -3.73 -3.41 -10.09
C ALA A 65 -4.65 -4.45 -9.45
N GLU A 66 -4.59 -5.67 -9.99
CA GLU A 66 -5.28 -6.83 -9.42
C GLU A 66 -4.33 -7.58 -8.48
N THR A 67 -4.88 -8.07 -7.36
CA THR A 67 -4.15 -8.84 -6.35
C THR A 67 -4.85 -10.17 -6.11
N SER A 68 -4.08 -11.22 -5.82
CA SER A 68 -4.63 -12.54 -5.52
C SER A 68 -5.23 -12.66 -4.11
N TYR A 69 -5.13 -11.61 -3.28
CA TYR A 69 -5.63 -11.58 -1.91
C TYR A 69 -5.94 -10.14 -1.46
N PRO A 70 -6.91 -9.95 -0.53
CA PRO A 70 -7.10 -8.68 0.15
C PRO A 70 -5.91 -8.44 1.08
N TYR A 71 -5.44 -7.21 1.10
CA TYR A 71 -4.42 -6.81 2.03
C TYR A 71 -5.05 -6.50 3.37
N ASP A 72 -4.74 -7.29 4.39
CA ASP A 72 -5.30 -7.15 5.73
C ASP A 72 -4.20 -6.78 6.72
N LEU A 73 -4.17 -5.49 7.07
CA LEU A 73 -3.24 -4.96 8.07
C LEU A 73 -3.58 -5.44 9.48
N ASP A 74 -4.86 -5.57 9.80
CA ASP A 74 -5.32 -5.94 11.13
C ASP A 74 -4.94 -7.38 11.46
N SER A 75 -5.06 -8.28 10.47
CA SER A 75 -4.62 -9.68 10.60
C SER A 75 -3.11 -9.82 10.85
N ASN A 76 -2.30 -8.79 10.58
CA ASN A 76 -0.85 -8.82 10.73
C ASN A 76 -0.32 -7.82 11.78
N MET A 77 -1.22 -7.20 12.56
CA MET A 77 -0.88 -6.08 13.45
C MET A 77 0.21 -6.43 14.47
N GLU A 78 0.18 -7.64 15.04
CA GLU A 78 1.19 -8.08 16.02
C GLU A 78 2.60 -8.13 15.42
N ALA A 79 2.73 -8.71 14.22
CA ALA A 79 4.00 -8.75 13.50
C ALA A 79 4.46 -7.35 13.06
N VAL A 80 3.51 -6.49 12.68
CA VAL A 80 3.81 -5.09 12.34
C VAL A 80 4.37 -4.35 13.55
N LEU A 81 3.71 -4.42 14.70
CA LEU A 81 4.17 -3.74 15.93
C LEU A 81 5.55 -4.25 16.38
N ALA A 82 5.79 -5.56 16.33
CA ALA A 82 7.09 -6.12 16.64
C ALA A 82 8.19 -5.62 15.68
N GLY A 83 7.87 -5.49 14.39
CA GLY A 83 8.78 -4.93 13.39
C GLY A 83 9.05 -3.44 13.61
N LEU A 84 8.04 -2.65 14.01
CA LEU A 84 8.22 -1.24 14.36
C LEU A 84 9.16 -1.08 15.55
N GLU A 85 8.94 -1.84 16.62
CA GLU A 85 9.81 -1.83 17.81
C GLU A 85 11.26 -2.21 17.46
N ALA A 86 11.45 -3.25 16.64
CA ALA A 86 12.77 -3.69 16.20
C ALA A 86 13.50 -2.64 15.34
N ASN A 87 12.76 -1.80 14.61
CA ASN A 87 13.29 -0.70 13.81
C ASN A 87 13.34 0.64 14.58
N GLY A 88 13.00 0.66 15.87
CA GLY A 88 13.01 1.87 16.69
C GLY A 88 11.94 2.90 16.29
N ILE A 89 10.88 2.47 15.60
CA ILE A 89 9.76 3.33 15.19
C ILE A 89 8.77 3.44 16.35
N ASP A 90 8.42 4.67 16.75
CA ASP A 90 7.35 4.88 17.73
C ASP A 90 5.97 4.60 17.10
N PRO A 91 5.27 3.53 17.51
CA PRO A 91 3.96 3.19 16.95
C PRO A 91 2.87 4.21 17.30
N ALA A 92 3.03 5.00 18.37
CA ALA A 92 2.02 5.95 18.80
C ALA A 92 1.92 7.18 17.89
N SER A 93 3.02 7.55 17.23
CA SER A 93 3.10 8.66 16.28
C SER A 93 3.24 8.22 14.82
N ALA A 94 3.43 6.91 14.59
CA ALA A 94 3.59 6.31 13.28
C ALA A 94 2.43 6.62 12.31
N ARG A 95 2.80 6.92 11.06
CA ARG A 95 1.89 7.01 9.93
C ARG A 95 2.34 6.05 8.84
N ALA A 96 1.38 5.37 8.23
CA ALA A 96 1.63 4.46 7.13
C ALA A 96 1.17 5.07 5.81
N ALA A 97 1.99 4.92 4.78
CA ALA A 97 1.60 5.17 3.39
C ALA A 97 1.90 3.91 2.57
N ARG A 98 0.96 3.53 1.71
CA ARG A 98 1.23 2.46 0.74
C ARG A 98 2.17 3.00 -0.32
N VAL A 99 3.17 2.23 -0.73
CA VAL A 99 4.16 2.72 -1.70
C VAL A 99 4.36 1.74 -2.84
N SER A 100 4.53 2.25 -4.06
CA SER A 100 5.14 1.47 -5.15
C SER A 100 6.61 1.84 -5.26
N LEU A 101 7.50 0.89 -5.00
CA LEU A 101 8.95 1.02 -5.14
C LEU A 101 9.36 0.53 -6.53
N THR A 102 10.00 1.40 -7.29
CA THR A 102 10.57 1.04 -8.60
C THR A 102 12.01 0.58 -8.43
N VAL A 103 12.25 -0.73 -8.52
CA VAL A 103 13.56 -1.38 -8.37
C VAL A 103 13.99 -1.99 -9.70
N GLY A 104 14.80 -1.25 -10.45
CA GLY A 104 15.14 -1.60 -11.83
C GLY A 104 13.90 -1.58 -12.71
N ASP A 105 13.63 -2.70 -13.41
CA ASP A 105 12.42 -2.86 -14.24
C ASP A 105 11.21 -3.39 -13.45
N ASN A 106 11.36 -3.63 -12.14
CA ASN A 106 10.31 -4.20 -11.30
C ASN A 106 9.63 -3.12 -10.45
N ILE A 107 8.32 -3.25 -10.28
CA ILE A 107 7.54 -2.47 -9.30
C ILE A 107 7.20 -3.41 -8.15
N GLN A 108 7.56 -3.01 -6.93
CA GLN A 108 7.24 -3.71 -5.70
C GLN A 108 6.29 -2.88 -4.84
N GLU A 109 5.26 -3.52 -4.28
CA GLU A 109 4.29 -2.85 -3.40
C GLU A 109 4.74 -2.97 -1.94
N ALA A 110 5.10 -1.82 -1.38
CA ALA A 110 5.51 -1.47 -0.02
C ALA A 110 4.40 -0.95 0.92
N ILE A 111 4.67 -0.92 2.22
CA ILE A 111 4.19 0.15 3.12
C ILE A 111 5.41 0.85 3.71
N ARG A 112 5.46 2.18 3.55
CA ARG A 112 6.40 3.03 4.30
C ARG A 112 5.72 3.46 5.58
N ILE A 113 6.40 3.24 6.71
CA ILE A 113 5.94 3.69 8.02
C ILE A 113 6.95 4.70 8.53
N THR A 114 6.47 5.86 8.96
CA THR A 114 7.30 6.97 9.46
C THR A 114 6.71 7.47 10.78
N ASP A 115 7.54 7.59 11.82
CA ASP A 115 7.12 8.16 13.10
C ASP A 115 7.16 9.69 13.13
N GLY A 116 6.74 10.27 14.26
CA GLY A 116 6.76 11.72 14.47
C GLY A 116 8.16 12.34 14.58
N GLU A 117 9.19 11.52 14.84
CA GLU A 117 10.60 11.95 14.91
C GLU A 117 11.31 11.87 13.56
N GLY A 118 10.68 11.20 12.57
CA GLY A 118 11.19 11.04 11.21
C GLY A 118 11.95 9.74 10.99
N HIS A 119 11.93 8.80 11.95
CA HIS A 119 12.42 7.45 11.71
C HIS A 119 11.48 6.74 10.75
N GLU A 120 12.04 5.89 9.89
CA GLU A 120 11.27 5.20 8.87
C GLU A 120 11.70 3.75 8.66
N CYS A 121 10.73 2.94 8.24
CA CYS A 121 10.97 1.58 7.79
C CYS A 121 10.06 1.22 6.60
N ILE A 122 10.53 0.30 5.77
CA ILE A 122 9.73 -0.31 4.69
C ILE A 122 9.26 -1.69 5.12
N CYS A 123 7.97 -1.91 4.93
CA CYS A 123 7.23 -3.08 5.35
C CYS A 123 6.63 -3.75 4.11
N TYR A 124 7.13 -4.93 3.75
CA TYR A 124 6.70 -5.75 2.63
C TYR A 124 5.67 -6.80 3.05
N PHE A 125 4.72 -7.06 2.18
CA PHE A 125 3.65 -8.02 2.46
C PHE A 125 3.61 -9.06 1.36
N GLY A 126 3.75 -10.30 1.80
CA GLY A 126 3.63 -11.48 0.96
C GLY A 126 2.48 -12.35 1.42
N LYS A 127 2.27 -13.43 0.68
CA LYS A 127 1.31 -14.48 1.04
C LYS A 127 1.56 -15.08 2.43
N GLU A 128 2.82 -15.09 2.88
CA GLU A 128 3.22 -15.68 4.15
C GLU A 128 3.20 -14.69 5.33
N GLY A 129 2.80 -13.44 5.10
CA GLY A 129 2.74 -12.40 6.12
C GLY A 129 3.64 -11.20 5.81
N VAL A 130 4.09 -10.55 6.86
CA VAL A 130 4.80 -9.27 6.82
C VAL A 130 6.30 -9.45 7.04
N SER A 131 7.11 -8.72 6.29
CA SER A 131 8.57 -8.66 6.45
C SER A 131 9.05 -7.21 6.36
N PHE A 132 10.08 -6.86 7.12
CA PHE A 132 10.65 -5.50 7.13
C PHE A 132 11.99 -5.49 6.40
N GLU A 133 12.30 -4.37 5.73
CA GLU A 133 13.66 -4.13 5.25
C GLU A 133 14.59 -3.97 6.45
N GLU A 134 15.69 -4.71 6.49
CA GLU A 134 16.69 -4.51 7.53
C GLU A 134 17.33 -3.14 7.32
N SER A 135 17.23 -2.25 8.32
CA SER A 135 17.97 -1.00 8.32
C SER A 135 19.45 -1.32 8.14
N SER A 136 20.00 -0.94 6.99
CA SER A 136 21.43 -1.01 6.74
C SER A 136 22.08 0.04 7.64
N GLY A 137 22.39 -0.36 8.87
CA GLY A 137 23.12 0.47 9.82
C GLY A 137 24.43 0.95 9.18
N GLY A 138 24.48 2.24 8.86
CA GLY A 138 25.70 2.96 8.51
C GLY A 138 26.49 3.37 9.73
#